data_AF-A0A1M3QVR8-F1
#
_entry.id   AF-A0A1M3QVR8-F1
#
_cell.length_a   1.000
_cell.length_b   1.000
_cell.length_c   1.000
_cell.angle_alpha   90.00
_cell.angle_beta   90.00
_cell.angle_gamma   90.00
#
_symmetry.space_group_name_H-M   'P 1'
#
loop_
_entity.id
_entity.type
_entity.pdbx_description
1 polymer ?
#
loop_
_entity_poly.entity_id
_entity_poly.type
_entity_poly.pdbx_seq_one_letter_code
_entity_poly.pdbx_strand_id
1 'polypeptide(L)'
;MAEIALEKHYVNRIGWLRAVVLGANDGILSTTSIVIGVAAADTTLNAIVLAALAGMIAGALSMAAGEYVSVSCIIPAVLRICSWSTAAMLITVITGHLFGVNTA
;
A
#
# COMPACT_ATOMS: atom_id res chain seq x y z
N MET A 1 -13.25 -34.89 -17.33
CA MET A 1 -12.21 -34.82 -16.29
C MET A 1 -10.95 -34.04 -16.70
N ALA A 2 -10.71 -33.74 -17.99
CA ALA A 2 -9.57 -32.91 -18.42
C ALA A 2 -9.81 -31.39 -18.35
N GLU A 3 -11.04 -30.95 -18.09
CA GLU A 3 -11.44 -29.54 -18.15
C GLU A 3 -11.16 -28.75 -16.84
N ILE A 4 -11.17 -29.42 -15.69
CA ILE A 4 -11.07 -28.78 -14.36
C ILE A 4 -9.64 -28.35 -14.02
N ALA A 5 -8.62 -28.92 -14.68
CA ALA A 5 -7.22 -28.57 -14.46
C ALA A 5 -6.85 -27.21 -15.07
N LEU A 6 -7.47 -26.80 -16.19
CA LEU A 6 -7.14 -25.56 -16.89
C LEU A 6 -7.65 -24.32 -16.12
N GLU A 7 -8.84 -24.41 -15.53
CA GLU A 7 -9.48 -23.27 -14.83
C GLU A 7 -8.72 -22.85 -13.55
N LYS A 8 -8.13 -23.81 -12.83
CA LYS A 8 -7.32 -23.54 -11.63
C LYS A 8 -6.08 -22.67 -11.93
N HIS A 9 -5.52 -22.77 -13.13
CA HIS A 9 -4.31 -22.04 -13.52
C HIS A 9 -4.59 -20.57 -13.93
N TYR A 10 -5.80 -20.25 -14.40
CA TYR A 10 -6.17 -18.87 -14.74
C TYR A 10 -6.49 -18.03 -13.50
N VAL A 11 -7.18 -18.62 -12.52
CA VAL A 11 -7.61 -17.92 -11.29
C VAL A 11 -6.42 -17.50 -10.41
N ASN A 12 -5.35 -18.31 -10.37
CA ASN A 12 -4.16 -17.98 -9.56
C ASN A 12 -3.34 -16.79 -10.12
N ARG A 13 -3.35 -16.58 -11.44
CA ARG A 13 -2.65 -15.45 -12.09
C ARG A 13 -3.34 -14.11 -11.81
N ILE A 14 -4.65 -14.12 -11.67
CA ILE A 14 -5.47 -12.93 -11.38
C ILE A 14 -5.25 -12.46 -9.93
N GLY A 15 -5.02 -13.37 -8.99
CA GLY A 15 -4.74 -13.05 -7.59
C GLY A 15 -3.44 -12.26 -7.41
N TRP A 16 -2.34 -12.74 -8.00
CA TRP A 16 -1.05 -12.03 -7.97
C TRP A 16 -1.11 -10.70 -8.72
N LEU A 17 -1.81 -10.66 -9.86
CA LEU A 17 -2.01 -9.41 -10.61
C LEU A 17 -2.79 -8.36 -9.79
N ARG A 18 -3.82 -8.77 -9.04
CA ARG A 18 -4.56 -7.88 -8.14
C ARG A 18 -3.69 -7.32 -7.03
N ALA A 19 -2.85 -8.14 -6.40
CA ALA A 19 -1.92 -7.68 -5.37
C ALA A 19 -0.91 -6.67 -5.94
N VAL A 20 -0.38 -6.93 -7.13
CA VAL A 20 0.56 -6.03 -7.83
C VAL A 20 -0.11 -4.70 -8.22
N VAL A 21 -1.34 -4.72 -8.75
CA VAL A 21 -2.07 -3.51 -9.16
C VAL A 21 -2.43 -2.64 -7.95
N LEU A 22 -2.97 -3.24 -6.88
CA LEU A 22 -3.27 -2.52 -5.65
C LEU A 22 -1.99 -1.98 -5.00
N GLY A 23 -0.91 -2.77 -5.01
CA GLY A 23 0.39 -2.35 -4.53
C GLY A 23 1.00 -1.17 -5.30
N ALA A 24 0.85 -1.17 -6.63
CA ALA A 24 1.29 -0.05 -7.47
C ALA A 24 0.46 1.22 -7.21
N ASN A 25 -0.87 1.09 -7.06
CA ASN A 25 -1.75 2.22 -6.74
C ASN A 25 -1.34 2.90 -5.43
N ASP A 26 -1.17 2.10 -4.38
CA ASP A 26 -0.83 2.61 -3.05
C ASP A 26 0.62 3.13 -3.01
N GLY A 27 1.53 2.50 -3.76
CA GLY A 27 2.91 2.94 -3.89
C GLY A 27 3.06 4.30 -4.57
N ILE A 28 2.31 4.56 -5.65
CA ILE A 28 2.33 5.85 -6.35
C ILE A 28 1.72 6.94 -5.46
N LEU A 29 0.52 6.71 -4.91
CA LEU A 29 -0.15 7.69 -4.06
C LEU A 29 0.70 8.04 -2.83
N SER A 30 1.27 7.05 -2.15
CA SER A 30 2.12 7.26 -0.98
C SER A 30 3.39 8.04 -1.32
N THR A 31 4.09 7.67 -2.41
CA THR A 31 5.32 8.35 -2.81
C THR A 31 5.05 9.81 -3.22
N THR A 32 3.98 10.07 -3.97
CA THR A 32 3.59 11.44 -4.34
C THR A 32 3.22 12.28 -3.12
N SER A 33 2.50 11.72 -2.16
CA SER A 33 2.15 12.40 -0.91
C SER A 33 3.38 12.79 -0.09
N ILE A 34 4.35 11.87 0.07
CA ILE A 34 5.62 12.15 0.75
C ILE A 34 6.40 13.24 0.02
N VAL A 35 6.51 13.15 -1.31
CA VAL A 35 7.23 14.14 -2.12
C VAL A 35 6.60 15.52 -1.99
N ILE A 36 5.27 15.63 -2.09
CA ILE A 36 4.55 16.90 -1.95
C ILE A 36 4.71 17.45 -0.52
N GLY A 37 4.59 16.61 0.50
CA GLY A 37 4.72 17.02 1.90
C GLY A 37 6.14 17.50 2.24
N VAL A 38 7.17 16.82 1.74
CA VAL A 38 8.57 17.21 1.96
C VAL A 38 8.91 18.44 1.13
N ALA A 39 8.44 18.55 -0.11
CA ALA A 39 8.65 19.73 -0.94
C ALA A 39 7.99 21.00 -0.36
N ALA A 40 6.91 20.85 0.43
CA ALA A 40 6.30 21.96 1.16
C ALA A 40 7.13 22.41 2.38
N ALA A 41 7.93 21.52 2.96
CA ALA A 41 8.74 21.78 4.16
C ALA A 41 10.18 22.20 3.83
N ASP A 42 10.76 21.69 2.75
CA ASP A 42 12.14 21.93 2.34
C ASP A 42 12.24 22.04 0.81
N THR A 43 12.97 23.05 0.32
CA THR A 43 13.13 23.31 -1.12
C THR A 43 14.33 22.60 -1.75
N THR A 44 15.15 21.91 -0.95
CA THR A 44 16.36 21.25 -1.45
C THR A 44 16.02 19.93 -2.14
N LEU A 45 16.47 19.80 -3.40
CA LEU A 45 16.24 18.60 -4.21
C LEU A 45 16.78 17.32 -3.56
N ASN A 46 17.92 17.41 -2.86
CA ASN A 46 18.51 16.28 -2.15
C ASN A 46 17.59 15.74 -1.06
N ALA A 47 16.96 16.60 -0.25
CA ALA A 47 16.05 16.19 0.81
C ALA A 47 14.79 15.51 0.24
N ILE A 48 14.23 16.09 -0.83
CA ILE A 48 13.04 15.55 -1.51
C ILE A 48 13.32 14.16 -2.09
N VAL A 49 14.44 13.99 -2.80
CA VAL A 49 14.80 12.71 -3.44
C VAL A 49 15.13 11.64 -2.39
N LEU A 50 15.86 11.98 -1.33
CA LEU A 50 16.15 11.06 -0.23
C LEU A 50 14.87 10.59 0.48
N ALA A 51 13.95 11.51 0.77
CA ALA A 51 12.69 11.16 1.39
C ALA A 51 11.81 10.29 0.49
N ALA A 52 11.77 10.58 -0.82
CA ALA A 52 11.03 9.78 -1.79
C ALA A 52 11.57 8.33 -1.87
N LEU A 53 12.91 8.18 -1.95
CA LEU A 53 13.57 6.88 -1.98
C LEU A 53 13.37 6.10 -0.68
N ALA A 54 13.54 6.76 0.47
CA ALA A 54 13.33 6.15 1.78
C ALA A 54 11.87 5.69 1.95
N GLY A 55 10.90 6.52 1.55
CA GLY A 55 9.47 6.20 1.59
C GLY A 55 9.10 5.04 0.66
N MET A 56 9.66 5.01 -0.56
CA MET A 56 9.42 3.94 -1.52
C MET A 56 9.97 2.59 -1.02
N ILE A 57 11.20 2.57 -0.49
CA ILE A 57 11.82 1.36 0.06
C ILE A 57 11.07 0.88 1.29
N ALA A 58 10.71 1.78 2.21
CA ALA A 58 9.92 1.44 3.39
C ALA A 58 8.54 0.88 3.03
N GLY A 59 7.86 1.47 2.04
CA GLY A 59 6.57 1.00 1.54
C GLY A 59 6.64 -0.38 0.88
N ALA A 60 7.61 -0.60 0.00
CA ALA A 60 7.83 -1.88 -0.67
C ALA A 60 8.21 -2.99 0.32
N LEU A 61 9.10 -2.69 1.28
CA LEU A 61 9.52 -3.65 2.30
C LEU A 61 8.37 -4.03 3.23
N SER A 62 7.49 -3.09 3.57
CA SER A 62 6.28 -3.36 4.36
C SER A 62 5.32 -4.30 3.64
N MET A 63 5.09 -4.09 2.33
CA MET A 63 4.25 -4.97 1.52
C MET A 63 4.83 -6.38 1.39
N ALA A 64 6.13 -6.48 1.12
CA ALA A 64 6.82 -7.76 1.03
C ALA A 64 6.87 -8.50 2.39
N ALA A 65 7.14 -7.79 3.49
CA ALA A 65 7.18 -8.36 4.84
C ALA A 65 5.78 -8.82 5.30
N GLY A 66 4.74 -8.08 4.95
CA GLY A 66 3.35 -8.45 5.26
C GLY A 66 2.92 -9.73 4.54
N GLU A 67 3.37 -9.95 3.30
CA GLU A 67 3.14 -11.19 2.57
C GLU A 67 4.02 -12.33 3.11
N TYR A 68 5.29 -12.09 3.45
CA TYR A 68 6.20 -13.11 3.99
C TYR A 68 5.75 -13.65 5.36
N VAL A 69 5.28 -12.75 6.24
CA VAL A 69 4.70 -13.12 7.54
C VAL A 69 3.34 -13.82 7.37
N SER A 70 2.61 -13.56 6.28
CA SER A 70 1.37 -14.27 5.94
C SER A 70 1.54 -15.75 5.75
N VAL A 71 2.62 -16.14 5.08
CA VAL A 71 2.87 -17.54 4.73
C VAL A 71 3.22 -18.36 5.98
N SER A 72 3.61 -17.68 7.06
CA SER A 72 4.07 -18.30 8.32
C SER A 72 2.99 -18.43 9.41
N CYS A 73 1.78 -17.89 9.22
CA CYS A 73 0.72 -17.89 10.24
C CYS A 73 -0.61 -18.42 9.70
N ILE A 74 -1.38 -19.12 10.56
CA ILE A 74 -2.65 -19.78 10.22
C ILE A 74 -3.81 -18.80 9.88
N ILE A 75 -3.54 -17.49 9.92
CA ILE A 75 -4.47 -16.39 9.63
C ILE A 75 -4.14 -15.85 8.23
N PRO A 76 -5.11 -15.64 7.32
CA PRO A 76 -4.84 -15.06 6.00
C PRO A 76 -4.33 -13.61 6.18
N ALA A 77 -3.07 -13.30 5.87
CA ALA A 77 -2.55 -11.95 6.14
C ALA A 77 -3.11 -10.85 5.24
N VAL A 78 -3.84 -11.21 4.18
CA VAL A 78 -4.70 -10.26 3.48
C VAL A 78 -5.65 -9.58 4.47
N LEU A 79 -6.16 -10.31 5.48
CA LEU A 79 -7.03 -9.76 6.53
C LEU A 79 -6.29 -8.82 7.50
N ARG A 80 -4.96 -8.92 7.62
CA ARG A 80 -4.12 -8.06 8.48
C ARG A 80 -3.61 -6.81 7.77
N ILE A 81 -3.26 -6.92 6.48
CA ILE A 81 -2.90 -5.77 5.64
C ILE A 81 -4.13 -4.90 5.38
N CYS A 82 -5.27 -5.50 5.02
CA CYS A 82 -6.50 -4.74 4.80
C CYS A 82 -7.03 -4.11 6.09
N SER A 83 -6.87 -4.76 7.25
CA SER A 83 -7.28 -4.14 8.52
C SER A 83 -6.40 -2.95 8.89
N TRP A 84 -5.09 -3.01 8.63
CA TRP A 84 -4.18 -1.87 8.86
C TRP A 84 -4.41 -0.72 7.87
N SER A 85 -4.64 -1.00 6.58
CA SER A 85 -5.00 0.05 5.60
C SER A 85 -6.37 0.69 5.87
N THR A 86 -7.36 -0.09 6.33
CA THR A 86 -8.67 0.45 6.71
C THR A 86 -8.57 1.31 7.97
N ALA A 87 -7.76 0.89 8.96
CA ALA A 87 -7.48 1.68 10.14
C ALA A 87 -6.73 2.97 9.81
N ALA A 88 -5.75 2.92 8.89
CA ALA A 88 -5.03 4.09 8.41
C ALA A 88 -5.97 5.08 7.72
N MET A 89 -6.87 4.60 6.85
CA MET A 89 -7.87 5.43 6.19
C MET A 89 -8.86 6.07 7.17
N LEU A 90 -9.29 5.33 8.21
CA LEU A 90 -10.14 5.86 9.26
C LEU A 90 -9.44 6.95 10.08
N ILE A 91 -8.15 6.75 10.39
CA ILE A 91 -7.34 7.74 11.11
C ILE A 91 -7.16 9.01 10.27
N THR A 92 -6.88 8.89 8.96
CA THR A 92 -6.77 10.04 8.06
C THR A 92 -8.09 10.83 8.00
N VAL A 93 -9.24 10.15 7.96
CA VAL A 93 -10.56 10.81 8.01
C VAL A 93 -10.75 11.55 9.33
N ILE A 94 -10.41 10.94 10.47
CA ILE A 94 -10.53 11.56 11.79
C ILE A 94 -9.59 12.77 11.92
N THR A 95 -8.35 12.65 11.45
CA THR A 95 -7.40 13.76 11.43
C THR A 95 -7.89 14.89 10.52
N GLY A 96 -8.41 14.59 9.33
CA GLY A 96 -9.03 15.59 8.45
C GLY A 96 -10.22 16.31 9.09
N HIS A 97 -11.03 15.58 9.87
CA HIS A 97 -12.15 16.14 10.60
C HIS A 97 -11.71 17.06 11.76
N LEU A 98 -10.58 16.73 12.42
CA LEU A 98 -10.00 17.53 13.51
C LEU A 98 -9.35 18.84 13.03
N PHE A 99 -8.77 18.87 11.83
CA PHE A 99 -8.17 20.08 11.23
C PHE A 99 -9.19 20.96 10.48
N GLY A 100 -10.48 20.66 10.55
CA GLY A 100 -11.53 21.51 9.97
C GLY A 100 -11.59 21.46 8.45
N VAL A 101 -11.12 20.37 7.82
CA VAL A 101 -11.25 20.15 6.38
C VAL A 101 -12.71 19.77 6.09
N ASN A 102 -13.55 20.79 5.99
CA ASN A 102 -14.97 20.68 5.66
C ASN A 102 -15.07 20.23 4.19
N THR A 103 -15.26 18.94 3.97
CA THR A 103 -15.66 18.41 2.66
C THR A 103 -17.12 18.77 2.46
N ALA A 104 -17.35 19.96 1.90
CA ALA A 104 -18.61 20.30 1.24
C ALA A 104 -18.74 19.53 -0.08
#